data_AF-A0A220MK99-F1
#
_entry.id   AF-A0A220MK99-F1
#
_cell.length_a   1.000
_cell.length_b   1.000
_cell.length_c   1.000
_cell.angle_alpha   90.00
_cell.angle_beta   90.00
_cell.angle_gamma   90.00
#
_symmetry.space_group_name_H-M   'P 1'
#
loop_
_entity.id
_entity.type
_entity.pdbx_description
1 polymer ?
#
loop_
_entity_poly.entity_id
_entity_poly.type
_entity_poly.pdbx_seq_one_letter_code
_entity_poly.pdbx_strand_id
1 'polypeptide(L)'
;MVYIVGEKGLSFLHASDGKDRAEAPVDADTLNKAGIPHDRAGNFYTEHDEFTIWKVDRTGKKIWSYSRPEGQTGVIGFGLISDRQGNVIFTDTGGSIFSLDSNGKERFIVLRNDEGLVFTRIWTDPDGVLYASADGMGILAIAPKDK
;
A
#
# COMPACT_ATOMS: atom_id res chain seq x y z
N MET A 1 -13.44 -16.92 -4.26
CA MET A 1 -12.98 -16.00 -5.32
C MET A 1 -11.53 -15.67 -5.00
N VAL A 2 -10.66 -15.65 -5.98
CA VAL A 2 -9.26 -15.21 -5.84
C VAL A 2 -9.12 -13.89 -6.58
N TYR A 3 -8.49 -12.92 -5.94
CA TYR A 3 -8.23 -11.60 -6.51
C TYR A 3 -6.74 -11.51 -6.82
N ILE A 4 -6.38 -11.11 -8.03
CA ILE A 4 -4.99 -10.99 -8.45
C ILE A 4 -4.79 -9.62 -9.04
N VAL A 5 -3.87 -8.86 -8.47
CA VAL A 5 -3.34 -7.64 -9.07
C VAL A 5 -2.08 -8.01 -9.84
N GLY A 6 -2.05 -7.71 -11.13
CA GLY A 6 -0.88 -7.92 -11.98
C GLY A 6 -0.79 -6.90 -13.11
N GLU A 7 0.08 -7.14 -14.08
CA GLU A 7 0.34 -6.21 -15.19
C GLU A 7 -0.91 -5.85 -16.01
N LYS A 8 -1.90 -6.75 -16.06
CA LYS A 8 -3.16 -6.55 -16.78
C LYS A 8 -4.26 -5.91 -15.92
N GLY A 9 -3.91 -5.44 -14.73
CA GLY A 9 -4.86 -4.90 -13.77
C GLY A 9 -5.37 -5.94 -12.79
N LEU A 10 -6.62 -5.77 -12.34
CA LEU A 10 -7.26 -6.65 -11.38
C LEU A 10 -8.02 -7.78 -12.09
N SER A 11 -7.69 -9.02 -11.79
CA SER A 11 -8.37 -10.23 -12.28
C SER A 11 -9.11 -10.96 -11.16
N PHE A 12 -10.23 -11.59 -11.52
CA PHE A 12 -11.11 -12.28 -10.56
C PHE A 12 -11.24 -13.75 -10.96
N LEU A 13 -10.58 -14.64 -10.24
CA LEU A 13 -10.61 -16.06 -10.58
C LEU A 13 -11.56 -16.84 -9.68
N HIS A 14 -12.36 -17.72 -10.28
CA HIS A 14 -13.07 -18.76 -9.54
C HIS A 14 -12.05 -19.64 -8.82
N ALA A 15 -12.21 -19.77 -7.50
CA ALA A 15 -11.26 -20.54 -6.70
C ALA A 15 -11.25 -22.04 -7.03
N SER A 16 -12.35 -22.55 -7.61
CA SER A 16 -12.53 -23.96 -7.95
C SER A 16 -11.90 -24.38 -9.28
N ASP A 17 -11.79 -23.46 -10.25
CA ASP A 17 -11.36 -23.80 -11.61
C ASP A 17 -10.41 -22.77 -12.26
N GLY A 18 -10.09 -21.69 -11.56
CA GLY A 18 -9.17 -20.64 -12.03
C GLY A 18 -9.70 -19.79 -13.17
N LYS A 19 -10.98 -19.91 -13.55
CA LYS A 19 -11.54 -19.13 -14.66
C LYS A 19 -11.82 -17.70 -14.25
N ASP A 20 -11.53 -16.76 -15.16
CA ASP A 20 -11.76 -15.34 -14.95
C ASP A 20 -13.25 -14.99 -14.93
N ARG A 21 -13.60 -14.01 -14.10
CA ARG A 21 -14.91 -13.43 -13.95
C ARG A 21 -14.84 -11.96 -14.37
N ALA A 22 -14.99 -11.73 -15.67
CA ALA A 22 -14.90 -10.41 -16.30
C ALA A 22 -15.87 -9.33 -15.73
N GLU A 23 -16.84 -9.71 -14.89
CA GLU A 23 -17.92 -8.83 -14.39
C GLU A 23 -17.94 -8.66 -12.85
N ALA A 24 -16.92 -9.10 -12.11
CA ALA A 24 -16.93 -8.89 -10.67
C ALA A 24 -16.86 -7.38 -10.33
N PRO A 25 -17.65 -6.88 -9.37
CA PRO A 25 -17.59 -5.48 -8.95
C PRO A 25 -16.22 -5.15 -8.36
N VAL A 26 -15.70 -3.95 -8.67
CA VAL A 26 -14.42 -3.42 -8.17
C VAL A 26 -14.68 -2.22 -7.25
N ASP A 27 -15.65 -2.35 -6.36
CA ASP A 27 -15.92 -1.32 -5.37
C ASP A 27 -14.92 -1.38 -4.21
N ALA A 28 -14.91 -0.34 -3.38
CA ALA A 28 -14.05 -0.27 -2.21
C ALA A 28 -14.28 -1.43 -1.24
N ASP A 29 -15.52 -1.95 -1.11
CA ASP A 29 -15.81 -3.07 -0.21
C ASP A 29 -15.12 -4.36 -0.69
N THR A 30 -15.17 -4.63 -2.00
CA THR A 30 -14.50 -5.78 -2.62
C THR A 30 -12.99 -5.68 -2.45
N LEU A 31 -12.40 -4.52 -2.69
CA LEU A 31 -10.95 -4.31 -2.53
C LEU A 31 -10.50 -4.44 -1.06
N ASN A 32 -11.28 -3.91 -0.12
CA ASN A 32 -11.02 -4.09 1.32
C ASN A 32 -11.04 -5.57 1.73
N LYS A 33 -12.04 -6.34 1.27
CA LYS A 33 -12.13 -7.79 1.54
C LYS A 33 -10.97 -8.57 0.93
N ALA A 34 -10.46 -8.12 -0.20
CA ALA A 34 -9.31 -8.71 -0.88
C ALA A 34 -7.96 -8.29 -0.27
N GLY A 35 -7.95 -7.30 0.64
CA GLY A 35 -6.72 -6.73 1.19
C GLY A 35 -5.89 -5.97 0.15
N ILE A 36 -6.52 -5.46 -0.91
CA ILE A 36 -5.85 -4.73 -1.99
C ILE A 36 -5.79 -3.24 -1.61
N PRO A 37 -4.60 -2.63 -1.50
CA PRO A 37 -4.46 -1.20 -1.23
C PRO A 37 -5.09 -0.35 -2.34
N HIS A 38 -5.95 0.61 -1.99
CA HIS A 38 -6.80 1.33 -2.93
C HIS A 38 -7.10 2.77 -2.54
N ASP A 39 -7.45 3.58 -3.53
CA ASP A 39 -7.79 5.00 -3.35
C ASP A 39 -9.27 5.27 -3.01
N ARG A 40 -10.09 4.22 -2.89
CA ARG A 40 -11.56 4.24 -2.72
C ARG A 40 -12.36 4.78 -3.92
N ALA A 41 -11.70 5.15 -5.00
CA ALA A 41 -12.31 5.56 -6.26
C ALA A 41 -12.18 4.46 -7.36
N GLY A 42 -11.80 3.24 -6.97
CA GLY A 42 -11.67 2.09 -7.88
C GLY A 42 -10.28 1.93 -8.49
N ASN A 43 -9.29 2.68 -8.03
CA ASN A 43 -7.89 2.53 -8.40
C ASN A 43 -7.12 1.87 -7.24
N PHE A 44 -5.99 1.23 -7.54
CA PHE A 44 -5.21 0.51 -6.56
C PHE A 44 -3.71 0.83 -6.64
N TYR A 45 -3.01 0.51 -5.56
CA TYR A 45 -1.58 0.74 -5.41
C TYR A 45 -0.82 -0.57 -5.56
N THR A 46 0.33 -0.50 -6.22
CA THR A 46 1.23 -1.65 -6.41
C THR A 46 2.67 -1.21 -6.23
N GLU A 47 3.49 -2.12 -5.69
CA GLU A 47 4.94 -2.06 -5.85
C GLU A 47 5.24 -2.21 -7.34
N HIS A 48 6.14 -1.37 -7.87
CA HIS A 48 6.59 -1.47 -9.26
C HIS A 48 7.99 -2.05 -9.35
N ASP A 49 8.90 -1.48 -8.56
CA ASP A 49 10.29 -1.91 -8.42
C ASP A 49 10.74 -1.66 -6.96
N GLU A 50 12.02 -1.91 -6.69
CA GLU A 50 12.64 -1.77 -5.37
C GLU A 50 12.52 -0.37 -4.76
N PHE A 51 12.19 0.67 -5.53
CA PHE A 51 12.17 2.05 -5.07
C PHE A 51 10.91 2.81 -5.45
N THR A 52 10.00 2.20 -6.20
CA THR A 52 8.88 2.88 -6.83
C THR A 52 7.56 2.18 -6.54
N ILE A 53 6.55 2.96 -6.15
CA ILE A 53 5.17 2.53 -6.11
C ILE A 53 4.36 3.22 -7.22
N TRP A 54 3.38 2.52 -7.74
CA TRP A 54 2.42 3.06 -8.71
C TRP A 54 1.02 3.10 -8.12
N LYS A 55 0.26 4.11 -8.54
CA LYS A 55 -1.20 4.03 -8.58
C LYS A 55 -1.61 3.66 -9.99
N VAL A 56 -2.47 2.66 -10.12
CA VAL A 56 -2.97 2.19 -11.41
C VAL A 56 -4.50 2.10 -11.40
N ASP A 57 -5.10 2.25 -12.58
CA ASP A 57 -6.53 2.00 -12.75
C ASP A 57 -6.84 0.49 -12.84
N ARG A 58 -8.13 0.15 -12.94
CA ARG A 58 -8.60 -1.24 -13.03
C ARG A 58 -7.97 -2.08 -14.15
N THR A 59 -7.49 -1.42 -15.21
CA THR A 59 -6.89 -2.06 -16.39
C THR A 59 -5.38 -2.26 -16.25
N GLY A 60 -4.80 -1.81 -15.12
CA GLY A 60 -3.35 -1.81 -14.89
C GLY A 60 -2.66 -0.58 -15.46
N LYS A 61 -3.39 0.40 -16.03
CA LYS A 61 -2.78 1.61 -16.57
C LYS A 61 -2.32 2.51 -15.42
N LYS A 62 -1.06 2.90 -15.46
CA LYS A 62 -0.47 3.85 -14.51
C LYS A 62 -1.16 5.21 -14.54
N ILE A 63 -1.55 5.67 -13.35
CA ILE A 63 -2.08 7.01 -13.08
C ILE A 63 -0.94 7.92 -12.60
N TRP A 64 -0.21 7.48 -11.57
CA TRP A 64 0.99 8.17 -11.08
C TRP A 64 2.02 7.17 -10.53
N SER A 65 3.26 7.64 -10.38
CA SER A 65 4.34 6.92 -9.70
C SER A 65 4.98 7.80 -8.63
N TYR A 66 5.42 7.17 -7.55
CA TYR A 66 6.24 7.80 -6.52
C TYR A 66 7.52 6.98 -6.36
N SER A 67 8.66 7.64 -6.53
CA SER A 67 9.96 7.07 -6.21
C SER A 67 10.39 7.59 -4.86
N ARG A 68 10.86 6.67 -4.03
CA ARG A 68 11.38 6.96 -2.70
C ARG A 68 12.50 8.03 -2.77
N PRO A 69 12.60 8.95 -1.79
CA PRO A 69 13.65 9.97 -1.77
C PRO A 69 15.07 9.40 -1.87
N GLU A 70 15.96 10.20 -2.47
CA GLU A 70 17.40 9.89 -2.57
C GLU A 70 18.06 9.85 -1.18
N GLY A 71 19.11 9.03 -1.04
CA GLY A 71 19.88 8.91 0.20
C GLY A 71 19.27 7.98 1.25
N GLN A 72 18.14 7.34 0.93
CA GLN A 72 17.56 6.31 1.78
C GLN A 72 18.18 4.92 1.53
N THR A 73 18.32 4.11 2.58
CA THR A 73 19.10 2.86 2.59
C THR A 73 18.30 1.61 2.26
N GLY A 74 16.97 1.63 2.43
CA GLY A 74 16.11 0.46 2.24
C GLY A 74 15.77 0.15 0.78
N VAL A 75 14.93 -0.85 0.57
CA VAL A 75 14.10 -1.02 -0.64
C VAL A 75 12.64 -1.04 -0.19
N ILE A 76 11.72 -0.58 -1.02
CA ILE A 76 10.29 -0.70 -0.74
C ILE A 76 9.97 -2.19 -0.60
N GLY A 77 9.36 -2.57 0.52
CA GLY A 77 9.09 -3.96 0.82
C GLY A 77 8.11 -4.14 1.96
N PHE A 78 7.48 -5.32 1.96
CA PHE A 78 6.52 -5.82 2.96
C PHE A 78 5.09 -5.29 2.88
N GLY A 79 4.72 -4.73 1.72
CA GLY A 79 3.34 -4.48 1.36
C GLY A 79 2.88 -3.07 1.68
N LEU A 80 2.00 -2.59 0.80
CA LEU A 80 1.30 -1.33 0.97
C LEU A 80 0.01 -1.60 1.75
N ILE A 81 -0.49 -0.58 2.44
CA ILE A 81 -1.85 -0.55 2.95
C ILE A 81 -2.51 0.76 2.52
N SER A 82 -3.84 0.81 2.64
CA SER A 82 -4.58 2.06 2.51
C SER A 82 -5.30 2.41 3.79
N ASP A 83 -5.34 3.70 4.09
CA ASP A 83 -6.20 4.20 5.15
C ASP A 83 -7.64 4.38 4.65
N ARG A 84 -8.54 4.77 5.56
CA ARG A 84 -9.96 4.95 5.24
C ARG A 84 -10.24 6.10 4.29
N GLN A 85 -9.29 7.00 4.07
CA GLN A 85 -9.40 8.11 3.13
C GLN A 85 -8.83 7.73 1.75
N GLY A 86 -8.30 6.52 1.58
CA GLY A 86 -7.70 6.07 0.33
C GLY A 86 -6.29 6.61 0.13
N ASN A 87 -5.60 7.01 1.20
CA ASN A 87 -4.18 7.32 1.16
C ASN A 87 -3.38 6.02 1.21
N VAL A 88 -2.18 6.01 0.65
CA VAL A 88 -1.30 4.84 0.68
C VAL A 88 -0.23 5.01 1.74
N ILE A 89 0.05 3.92 2.45
CA ILE A 89 1.11 3.84 3.45
C ILE A 89 1.95 2.61 3.13
N PHE A 90 3.26 2.76 3.17
CA PHE A 90 4.20 1.68 2.87
C PHE A 90 5.49 1.86 3.65
N THR A 91 6.31 0.81 3.64
CA THR A 91 7.57 0.74 4.36
C THR A 91 8.72 0.42 3.42
N ASP A 92 9.93 0.75 3.86
CA ASP A 92 11.15 0.21 3.27
C ASP A 92 11.89 -0.73 4.24
N THR A 93 12.86 -1.47 3.71
CA THR A 93 13.72 -2.36 4.50
C THR A 93 14.73 -1.63 5.39
N GLY A 94 14.81 -0.30 5.33
CA GLY A 94 15.52 0.52 6.32
C GLY A 94 14.62 0.92 7.50
N GLY A 95 13.38 0.43 7.51
CA GLY A 95 12.37 0.63 8.53
C GLY A 95 11.70 2.01 8.50
N SER A 96 11.88 2.77 7.42
CA SER A 96 11.17 4.04 7.22
C SER A 96 9.71 3.77 6.83
N ILE A 97 8.82 4.69 7.21
CA ILE A 97 7.39 4.62 6.91
C ILE A 97 7.03 5.86 6.09
N PHE A 98 6.34 5.64 4.97
CA PHE A 98 5.92 6.68 4.04
C PHE A 98 4.39 6.71 4.00
N SER A 99 3.82 7.92 4.00
CA SER A 99 2.40 8.11 3.70
C SER A 99 2.23 9.11 2.58
N LEU A 100 1.51 8.71 1.53
CA LEU A 100 1.13 9.58 0.43
C LEU A 100 -0.38 9.70 0.36
N ASP A 101 -0.86 10.87 -0.05
CA ASP A 101 -2.27 11.05 -0.37
C ASP A 101 -2.67 10.30 -1.65
N SER A 102 -3.97 10.29 -1.95
CA SER A 102 -4.50 9.60 -3.13
C SER A 102 -3.96 10.13 -4.48
N ASN A 103 -3.35 11.32 -4.48
CA ASN A 103 -2.73 11.98 -5.63
C ASN A 103 -1.21 11.77 -5.69
N GLY A 104 -0.63 11.04 -4.73
CA GLY A 104 0.80 10.74 -4.68
C GLY A 104 1.63 11.81 -3.97
N LYS A 105 1.01 12.76 -3.26
CA LYS A 105 1.73 13.76 -2.48
C LYS A 105 2.06 13.25 -1.09
N GLU A 106 3.28 13.46 -0.63
CA GLU A 106 3.70 13.12 0.73
C GLU A 106 2.84 13.82 1.78
N ARG A 107 2.31 13.02 2.71
CA ARG A 107 1.62 13.47 3.91
C ARG A 107 2.59 13.53 5.08
N PHE A 108 3.35 12.45 5.27
CA PHE A 108 4.44 12.37 6.25
C PHE A 108 5.41 11.25 5.90
N ILE A 109 6.61 11.35 6.46
CA ILE A 109 7.62 10.28 6.45
C ILE A 109 8.14 10.14 7.89
N VAL A 110 8.14 8.91 8.41
CA VAL A 110 8.91 8.58 9.60
C VAL A 110 10.22 7.99 9.12
N LEU A 111 11.29 8.77 9.28
CA LEU A 111 12.61 8.39 8.82
C LEU A 111 13.31 7.57 9.89
N ARG A 112 13.64 6.32 9.57
CA ARG A 112 14.58 5.50 10.35
C ARG A 112 15.90 5.35 9.61
N ASN A 113 15.82 4.97 8.34
CA ASN A 113 16.97 4.88 7.44
C ASN A 113 18.12 4.01 7.98
N ASP A 114 17.77 2.85 8.52
CA ASP A 114 18.74 1.89 9.05
C ASP A 114 19.58 1.31 7.91
N GLU A 115 20.89 1.14 8.11
CA GLU A 115 21.76 0.49 7.13
C GLU A 115 21.53 -1.04 7.10
N GLY A 116 20.98 -1.60 8.17
CA GLY A 116 20.57 -3.00 8.26
C GLY A 116 19.15 -3.25 7.75
N LEU A 117 18.83 -4.53 7.52
CA LEU A 117 17.46 -4.94 7.21
C LEU A 117 16.58 -4.83 8.46
N VAL A 118 15.54 -4.03 8.35
CA VAL A 118 14.50 -3.84 9.36
C VAL A 118 13.18 -4.29 8.77
N PHE A 119 12.57 -5.29 9.40
CA PHE A 119 11.22 -5.67 9.05
C PHE A 119 10.24 -4.76 9.79
N THR A 120 9.46 -4.02 9.01
CA THR A 120 8.36 -3.20 9.53
C THR A 120 7.04 -3.74 9.02
N ARG A 121 6.09 -3.97 9.93
CA ARG A 121 4.72 -4.33 9.60
C ARG A 121 3.80 -3.21 10.00
N ILE A 122 2.86 -2.87 9.12
CA ILE A 122 1.94 -1.74 9.30
C ILE A 122 0.48 -2.18 9.23
N TRP A 123 -0.38 -1.52 10.01
CA TRP A 123 -1.84 -1.65 9.94
C TRP A 123 -2.52 -0.38 10.44
N THR A 124 -3.73 -0.12 9.97
CA THR A 124 -4.53 1.04 10.40
C THR A 124 -5.79 0.58 11.13
N ASP A 125 -6.20 1.36 12.13
CA ASP A 125 -7.48 1.15 12.80
C ASP A 125 -8.61 1.98 12.16
N PRO A 126 -9.87 1.72 12.57
CA PRO A 126 -11.01 2.51 12.15
C PRO A 126 -10.89 4.02 12.28
N ASP A 127 -10.16 4.52 13.26
CA ASP A 127 -10.07 5.94 13.52
C ASP A 127 -8.87 6.55 12.78
N GLY A 128 -8.19 5.79 11.92
CA GLY A 128 -7.05 6.24 11.12
C GLY A 128 -5.75 6.35 11.90
N VAL A 129 -5.64 5.69 13.07
CA VAL A 129 -4.32 5.52 13.70
C VAL A 129 -3.53 4.50 12.88
N LEU A 130 -2.30 4.86 12.53
CA LEU A 130 -1.34 3.93 11.96
C LEU A 130 -0.56 3.28 13.10
N TYR A 131 -0.56 1.96 13.14
CA TYR A 131 0.32 1.18 13.99
C TYR A 131 1.41 0.56 13.14
N ALA A 132 2.63 0.56 13.67
CA ALA A 132 3.73 -0.17 13.07
C ALA A 132 4.48 -0.96 14.13
N SER A 133 4.85 -2.20 13.80
CA SER A 133 5.86 -2.94 14.54
C SER A 133 7.14 -2.97 13.72
N ALA A 134 8.27 -2.58 14.31
CA ALA A 134 9.56 -2.58 13.64
C ALA A 134 10.65 -3.20 14.54
N ASP A 135 11.55 -3.97 13.93
CA ASP A 135 12.67 -4.61 14.63
C ASP A 135 13.49 -3.58 15.42
N GLY A 136 13.70 -3.82 16.72
CA GLY A 136 14.45 -2.90 17.59
C GLY A 136 13.71 -1.63 18.04
N MET A 137 12.52 -1.33 17.48
CA MET A 137 11.68 -0.21 17.92
C MET A 137 10.44 -0.64 18.71
N GLY A 138 10.04 -1.91 18.58
CA GLY A 138 8.79 -2.39 19.17
C GLY A 138 7.58 -1.89 18.36
N ILE A 139 6.52 -1.47 19.05
CA ILE A 139 5.29 -0.97 18.43
C ILE A 139 5.20 0.54 18.59
N LEU A 140 4.97 1.25 17.48
CA LEU A 140 4.66 2.68 17.46
C LEU A 140 3.23 2.91 16.95
N ALA A 141 2.63 4.02 17.37
CA ALA A 141 1.32 4.49 16.90
C ALA A 141 1.41 5.95 16.46
N ILE A 142 0.86 6.26 15.28
CA ILE A 142 0.80 7.62 14.71
C ILE A 142 -0.68 7.97 14.55
N ALA A 143 -1.14 8.90 15.38
CA ALA A 143 -2.52 9.35 15.37
C ALA A 143 -2.71 10.57 14.45
N PRO A 144 -3.91 10.73 13.84
CA PRO A 144 -4.30 11.99 13.21
C PRO A 144 -4.22 13.15 14.21
N LYS A 145 -3.83 14.33 13.72
CA LYS A 145 -3.54 15.52 14.55
C LYS A 145 -4.77 16.07 15.32
N ASP A 146 -5.97 15.87 14.79
CA ASP A 146 -7.20 16.49 15.28
C ASP A 146 -8.13 15.51 16.01
N LYS A 147 -7.57 14.60 16.81
CA LYS A 147 -8.34 13.74 17.72
C LYS A 147 -8.33 14.28 19.15
#